data_AF-A0A4Y2J6L1-F1
#
_entry.id   AF-A0A4Y2J6L1-F1
#
_cell.length_a   1.000
_cell.length_b   1.000
_cell.length_c   1.000
_cell.angle_alpha   90.00
_cell.angle_beta   90.00
_cell.angle_gamma   90.00
#
_symmetry.space_group_name_H-M   'P 1'
#
loop_
_entity.id
_entity.type
_entity.pdbx_description
1 polymer ?
#
loop_
_entity_poly.entity_id
_entity_poly.type
_entity_poly.pdbx_seq_one_letter_code
_entity_poly.pdbx_strand_id
1 'polypeptide(L)'
;MNAKACLFLTFSRLTYQTDLDENWLGRSLKPRDERREQDSSTTSEEEEEDEFSQMEEIFSQVQLCPFKKRVKACTIPYEPGYTNKGEYNIAMYEDKNLVENLEKEMKKLQPFYQQIHVYVRKKLMHYYPNVTILPDGPIPAHLLGNMYAQSWVDIYPMVVPYPKHKAIPDITDAMIKKV
;
A
#
# COMPACT_ATOMS: atom_id res chain seq x y z
N MET A 1 7.21 15.94 64.87
CA MET A 1 6.34 14.78 64.52
C MET A 1 5.18 15.29 63.66
N ASN A 2 5.31 15.04 62.36
CA ASN A 2 4.30 14.89 61.30
C ASN A 2 3.06 15.80 61.31
N ALA A 3 3.16 16.94 60.63
CA ALA A 3 2.02 17.64 60.05
C ALA A 3 1.76 17.08 58.64
N LYS A 4 0.60 16.42 58.43
CA LYS A 4 0.09 16.11 57.09
C LYS A 4 -0.63 17.36 56.57
N ALA A 5 0.05 18.12 55.72
CA ALA A 5 -0.55 19.23 54.99
C ALA A 5 -1.24 18.70 53.72
N CYS A 6 -2.52 19.05 53.62
CA CYS A 6 -3.34 18.93 52.43
C CYS A 6 -2.82 19.91 51.36
N LEU A 7 -2.52 19.43 50.15
CA LEU A 7 -2.22 20.29 49.01
C LEU A 7 -3.25 20.02 47.91
N PHE A 8 -4.17 20.96 47.78
CA PHE A 8 -4.90 21.24 46.55
C PHE A 8 -3.90 21.48 45.43
N LEU A 9 -3.94 20.67 44.37
CA LEU A 9 -3.62 21.13 43.02
C LEU A 9 -4.59 20.48 42.04
N THR A 10 -5.54 21.29 41.58
CA THR A 10 -6.22 21.14 40.30
C THR A 10 -5.19 21.12 39.18
N PHE A 11 -5.29 20.14 38.28
CA PHE A 11 -5.03 20.20 36.84
C PHE A 11 -5.00 18.75 36.32
N SER A 12 -6.18 18.18 36.02
CA SER A 12 -6.26 16.93 35.26
C SER A 12 -5.88 17.21 33.80
N ARG A 13 -4.58 17.20 33.53
CA ARG A 13 -4.03 17.05 32.18
C ARG A 13 -3.69 15.56 32.02
N LEU A 14 -4.67 14.75 31.65
CA LEU A 14 -4.43 13.40 31.15
C LEU A 14 -3.78 13.54 29.76
N THR A 15 -2.46 13.65 29.75
CA THR A 15 -1.66 13.32 28.58
C THR A 15 -1.82 11.83 28.34
N TYR A 16 -2.41 11.46 27.19
CA TYR A 16 -2.39 10.10 26.70
C TYR A 16 -0.94 9.68 26.51
N GLN A 17 -0.47 8.82 27.42
CA GLN A 17 0.75 8.05 27.28
C GLN A 17 0.49 7.06 26.15
N THR A 18 1.04 7.31 24.96
CA THR A 18 1.22 6.24 23.99
C THR A 18 2.34 5.37 24.52
N ASP A 19 2.01 4.20 25.03
CA ASP A 19 2.97 3.10 25.21
C ASP A 19 3.39 2.64 23.81
N LEU A 20 4.25 3.44 23.17
CA LEU A 20 5.08 3.00 22.08
C LEU A 20 6.29 2.35 22.76
N ASP A 21 6.25 1.02 22.84
CA ASP A 21 7.37 0.24 23.33
C ASP A 21 8.66 0.68 22.62
N GLU A 22 9.63 1.19 23.40
CA GLU A 22 10.94 1.66 22.94
C GLU A 22 11.83 0.57 22.31
N ASN A 23 11.30 -0.64 22.11
CA ASN A 23 12.00 -1.73 21.42
C ASN A 23 11.89 -1.70 19.88
N TRP A 24 11.15 -0.75 19.29
CA TRP A 24 11.16 -0.55 17.84
C TRP A 24 12.48 0.00 17.29
N LEU A 25 13.23 0.76 18.10
CA LEU A 25 14.51 1.36 17.69
C LEU A 25 15.74 0.47 17.95
N GLY A 26 15.54 -0.74 18.50
CA GLY A 26 16.62 -1.66 18.88
C GLY A 26 17.17 -2.55 17.77
N ARG A 27 16.55 -2.59 16.59
CA ARG A 27 17.15 -3.24 15.41
C ARG A 27 18.10 -2.26 14.74
N SER A 28 19.40 -2.41 15.02
CA SER A 28 20.46 -1.74 14.27
C SER A 28 20.21 -1.97 12.78
N LEU A 29 19.74 -0.94 12.07
CA LEU A 29 19.60 -0.99 10.62
C LEU A 29 21.02 -1.18 10.09
N LYS A 30 21.29 -2.34 9.50
CA LYS A 30 22.56 -2.58 8.81
C LYS A 30 22.85 -1.43 7.83
N PRO A 31 24.11 -1.01 7.68
CA PRO A 31 24.51 0.03 6.74
C PRO A 31 23.90 -0.22 5.35
N ARG A 32 23.45 0.84 4.69
CA ARG A 32 22.74 0.79 3.40
C ARG A 32 23.51 0.00 2.32
N ASP A 33 24.83 -0.06 2.44
CA ASP A 33 25.72 -0.71 1.47
C ASP A 33 25.72 -2.25 1.61
N GLU A 34 25.49 -2.79 2.81
CA GLU A 34 25.33 -4.24 3.04
C GLU A 34 23.98 -4.79 2.54
N ARG A 35 23.01 -3.91 2.22
CA ARG A 35 21.71 -4.31 1.67
C ARG A 35 21.71 -4.53 0.16
N ARG A 36 22.80 -4.21 -0.55
CA ARG A 36 22.87 -4.28 -2.02
C ARG A 36 23.64 -5.47 -2.57
N GLU A 37 24.37 -6.20 -1.71
CA GLU A 37 25.16 -7.37 -2.12
C GLU A 37 24.43 -8.70 -1.84
N GLN A 38 23.27 -8.64 -1.18
CA GLN A 38 22.19 -9.60 -1.30
C GLN A 38 21.13 -9.00 -2.26
N ASP A 39 20.45 -9.83 -3.05
CA ASP A 39 19.25 -9.46 -3.82
C ASP A 39 19.46 -8.86 -5.22
N SER A 40 20.43 -9.38 -5.98
CA SER A 40 20.38 -9.32 -7.46
C SER A 40 20.07 -10.67 -8.11
N SER A 41 19.74 -11.67 -7.29
CA SER A 41 19.26 -12.98 -7.74
C SER A 41 18.20 -13.42 -6.73
N THR A 42 16.94 -13.40 -7.17
CA THR A 42 15.76 -13.91 -6.45
C THR A 42 15.56 -13.35 -5.05
N THR A 43 14.84 -12.22 -4.92
CA THR A 43 13.79 -12.22 -3.89
C THR A 43 12.90 -13.41 -4.25
N SER A 44 12.90 -14.43 -3.40
CA SER A 44 12.07 -15.60 -3.67
C SER A 44 10.64 -15.11 -3.69
N GLU A 45 9.85 -15.54 -4.67
CA GLU A 45 8.39 -15.40 -4.66
C GLU A 45 7.81 -15.69 -3.27
N GLU A 46 8.36 -16.70 -2.58
CA GLU A 46 8.03 -17.07 -1.21
C GLU A 46 8.17 -15.89 -0.22
N GLU A 47 9.18 -15.03 -0.38
CA GLU A 47 9.39 -13.85 0.47
C GLU A 47 8.34 -12.76 0.19
N GLU A 48 8.03 -12.50 -1.09
CA GLU A 48 6.99 -11.53 -1.47
C GLU A 48 5.59 -12.01 -1.06
N GLU A 49 5.32 -13.32 -1.19
CA GLU A 49 4.06 -13.94 -0.74
C GLU A 49 3.95 -13.94 0.78
N ASP A 50 5.05 -14.22 1.51
CA ASP A 50 5.09 -14.17 2.97
C ASP A 50 4.87 -12.75 3.49
N GLU A 51 5.51 -11.74 2.91
CA GLU A 51 5.32 -10.35 3.29
C GLU A 51 3.87 -9.90 3.03
N PHE A 52 3.33 -10.24 1.87
CA PHE A 52 1.94 -9.93 1.52
C PHE A 52 0.96 -10.61 2.50
N SER A 53 1.19 -11.89 2.80
CA SER A 53 0.35 -12.68 3.71
C SER A 53 0.40 -12.17 5.14
N GLN A 54 1.59 -11.89 5.67
CA GLN A 54 1.77 -11.29 7.00
C GLN A 54 1.09 -9.93 7.10
N MET A 55 1.20 -9.14 6.04
CA MET A 55 0.54 -7.84 5.97
C MET A 55 -0.98 -7.98 6.00
N GLU A 56 -1.56 -8.86 5.16
CA GLU A 56 -2.99 -9.13 5.17
C GLU A 56 -3.45 -9.65 6.53
N GLU A 57 -2.66 -10.50 7.17
CA GLU A 57 -2.95 -11.00 8.51
C GLU A 57 -2.97 -9.86 9.54
N ILE A 58 -1.92 -9.03 9.61
CA ILE A 58 -1.85 -7.89 10.53
C ILE A 58 -3.01 -6.94 10.30
N PHE A 59 -3.30 -6.58 9.05
CA PHE A 59 -4.43 -5.70 8.73
C PHE A 59 -5.78 -6.34 9.03
N SER A 60 -5.90 -7.67 8.93
CA SER A 60 -7.12 -8.38 9.33
C SER A 60 -7.32 -8.38 10.85
N GLN A 61 -6.23 -8.41 11.62
CA GLN A 61 -6.26 -8.35 13.08
C GLN A 61 -6.58 -6.94 13.60
N VAL A 62 -6.23 -5.90 12.84
CA VAL A 62 -6.73 -4.55 13.10
C VAL A 62 -8.22 -4.53 12.81
N GLN A 63 -9.02 -4.64 13.88
CA GLN A 63 -10.47 -4.56 13.79
C GLN A 63 -10.91 -3.12 13.47
N LEU A 64 -10.76 -2.72 12.21
CA LEU A 64 -11.56 -1.67 11.64
C LEU A 64 -13.00 -2.15 11.75
N CYS A 65 -13.76 -1.40 12.56
CA CYS A 65 -15.21 -1.37 12.58
C CYS A 65 -15.89 -2.37 11.64
N PRO A 66 -16.57 -3.42 12.15
CA PRO A 66 -17.00 -4.54 11.33
C PRO A 66 -17.81 -4.07 10.12
N PHE A 67 -17.26 -4.21 8.92
CA PHE A 67 -17.85 -3.67 7.69
C PHE A 67 -19.31 -4.14 7.49
N LYS A 68 -19.58 -5.40 7.87
CA LYS A 68 -20.91 -6.01 7.80
C LYS A 68 -21.88 -5.54 8.90
N LYS A 69 -21.39 -4.99 10.00
CA LYS A 69 -22.21 -4.50 11.13
C LYS A 69 -21.99 -3.01 11.29
N ARG A 70 -22.91 -2.20 10.74
CA ARG A 70 -22.95 -0.76 11.01
C ARG A 70 -23.31 -0.50 12.47
N VAL A 71 -22.30 -0.50 13.33
CA VAL A 71 -22.39 0.00 14.70
C VAL A 71 -22.31 1.53 14.64
N LYS A 72 -23.04 2.26 15.50
CA LYS A 72 -23.04 3.74 15.51
C LYS A 72 -21.63 4.33 15.66
N ALA A 73 -20.79 3.71 16.49
CA ALA A 73 -19.38 4.08 16.68
C ALA A 73 -18.51 3.96 15.41
N CYS A 74 -19.02 3.24 14.40
CA CYS A 74 -18.35 2.93 13.15
C CYS A 74 -18.92 3.70 11.96
N THR A 75 -19.87 4.61 12.21
CA THR A 75 -20.43 5.45 11.16
C THR A 75 -19.49 6.62 10.94
N ILE A 76 -18.85 6.67 9.77
CA ILE A 76 -17.99 7.80 9.39
C ILE A 76 -18.87 9.06 9.33
N PRO A 77 -18.53 10.15 10.03
CA PRO A 77 -19.37 11.34 10.06
C PRO A 77 -19.47 11.99 8.67
N TYR A 78 -20.69 12.34 8.28
CA TYR A 78 -21.03 13.04 7.04
C TYR A 78 -22.13 14.07 7.32
N GLU A 79 -22.32 15.03 6.41
CA GLU A 79 -23.30 16.11 6.62
C GLU A 79 -24.75 15.61 6.56
N PRO A 80 -25.63 16.15 7.42
CA PRO A 80 -27.06 15.82 7.37
C PRO A 80 -27.65 16.25 6.02
N GLY A 81 -28.28 15.30 5.32
CA GLY A 81 -28.78 15.49 3.95
C GLY A 81 -28.31 14.43 2.96
N TYR A 82 -27.32 13.63 3.32
CA TYR A 82 -26.79 12.51 2.53
C TYR A 82 -27.10 11.16 3.19
N THR A 83 -27.10 10.07 2.43
CA THR A 83 -27.39 8.71 2.94
C THR A 83 -26.16 8.07 3.58
N ASN A 84 -24.97 8.40 3.08
CA ASN A 84 -23.69 7.87 3.55
C ASN A 84 -22.52 8.78 3.16
N LYS A 85 -21.32 8.49 3.69
CA LYS A 85 -20.10 9.24 3.41
C LYS A 85 -19.69 9.20 1.93
N GLY A 86 -19.93 8.09 1.22
CA GLY A 86 -19.62 7.97 -0.20
C GLY A 86 -20.45 8.94 -1.04
N GLU A 87 -21.75 9.02 -0.78
CA GLU A 87 -22.64 9.98 -1.44
C GLU A 87 -22.24 11.43 -1.15
N TYR A 88 -21.91 11.74 0.11
CA TYR A 88 -21.37 13.05 0.49
C TYR A 88 -20.07 13.39 -0.28
N ASN A 89 -19.14 12.44 -0.39
CA ASN A 89 -17.88 12.64 -1.10
C ASN A 89 -18.10 12.87 -2.60
N ILE A 90 -19.05 12.15 -3.21
CA ILE A 90 -19.42 12.35 -4.63
C ILE A 90 -20.08 13.72 -4.81
N ALA A 91 -20.94 14.13 -3.88
CA ALA A 91 -21.62 15.43 -3.93
C ALA A 91 -20.66 16.63 -3.88
N MET A 92 -19.47 16.49 -3.28
CA MET A 92 -18.45 17.55 -3.28
C MET A 92 -17.97 17.96 -4.67
N TYR A 93 -18.17 17.12 -5.69
CA TYR A 93 -17.82 17.43 -7.08
C TYR A 93 -18.93 18.18 -7.83
N GLU A 94 -20.07 18.42 -7.18
CA GLU A 94 -21.22 19.18 -7.71
C GLU A 94 -21.79 18.66 -9.05
N ASP A 95 -21.44 17.42 -9.45
CA ASP A 95 -21.94 16.74 -10.65
C ASP A 95 -22.85 15.56 -10.27
N LYS A 96 -24.13 15.66 -10.66
CA LYS A 96 -25.13 14.62 -10.42
C LYS A 96 -24.86 13.33 -11.20
N ASN A 97 -24.13 13.42 -12.31
CA ASN A 97 -23.84 12.32 -13.22
C ASN A 97 -22.38 11.86 -13.12
N LEU A 98 -21.64 12.26 -12.07
CA LEU A 98 -20.22 11.97 -11.92
C LEU A 98 -19.91 10.48 -12.09
N VAL A 99 -20.67 9.60 -11.43
CA VAL A 99 -20.45 8.15 -11.45
C VAL A 99 -20.61 7.58 -12.85
N GLU A 100 -21.67 7.99 -13.56
CA GLU A 100 -21.94 7.56 -14.94
C GLU A 100 -20.85 8.06 -15.91
N ASN A 101 -20.42 9.32 -15.73
CA ASN A 101 -19.36 9.92 -16.52
C ASN A 101 -18.02 9.19 -16.31
N LEU A 102 -17.66 8.90 -15.06
CA LEU A 102 -16.44 8.14 -14.73
C LEU A 102 -16.50 6.70 -15.28
N GLU A 103 -17.64 6.03 -15.18
CA GLU A 103 -17.82 4.69 -15.77
C GLU A 103 -17.63 4.71 -17.29
N LYS A 104 -18.18 5.73 -17.96
CA LYS A 104 -18.03 5.91 -19.41
C LYS A 104 -16.58 6.15 -19.81
N GLU A 105 -15.85 7.00 -19.09
CA GLU A 105 -14.43 7.23 -19.37
C GLU A 105 -13.59 5.98 -19.05
N MET A 106 -13.88 5.27 -17.96
CA MET A 106 -13.19 4.02 -17.61
C MET A 106 -13.38 2.94 -18.69
N LYS A 107 -14.57 2.84 -19.30
CA LYS A 107 -14.83 1.93 -20.43
C LYS A 107 -13.98 2.25 -21.66
N LYS A 108 -13.63 3.52 -21.90
CA LYS A 108 -12.71 3.90 -23.00
C LYS A 108 -11.27 3.46 -22.72
N LEU A 109 -10.84 3.51 -21.45
CA LEU A 109 -9.49 3.10 -21.03
C LEU A 109 -9.33 1.59 -20.89
N GLN A 110 -10.42 0.88 -20.60
CA GLN A 110 -10.45 -0.58 -20.42
C GLN A 110 -9.71 -1.38 -21.51
N PRO A 111 -9.94 -1.19 -22.83
CA PRO A 111 -9.24 -1.97 -23.85
C PRO A 111 -7.72 -1.76 -23.83
N PHE A 112 -7.27 -0.54 -23.51
CA PHE A 112 -5.84 -0.24 -23.40
C PHE A 112 -5.22 -0.89 -22.15
N TYR A 113 -5.91 -0.78 -21.01
CA TYR A 113 -5.49 -1.45 -19.77
C TYR A 113 -5.39 -2.97 -19.96
N GLN A 114 -6.34 -3.59 -20.66
CA GLN A 114 -6.31 -5.01 -20.96
C GLN A 114 -5.07 -5.43 -21.77
N GLN A 115 -4.66 -4.63 -22.76
CA GLN A 115 -3.44 -4.89 -23.52
C GLN A 115 -2.19 -4.85 -22.64
N ILE A 116 -2.10 -3.84 -21.76
CA ILE A 116 -1.00 -3.72 -20.79
C ILE A 116 -1.01 -4.91 -19.82
N HIS A 117 -2.17 -5.23 -19.24
CA HIS A 117 -2.34 -6.34 -18.31
C HIS A 117 -1.91 -7.67 -18.94
N VAL A 118 -2.34 -7.96 -20.18
CA VAL A 118 -1.92 -9.18 -20.89
C VAL A 118 -0.43 -9.19 -21.18
N TYR A 119 0.15 -8.05 -21.56
CA TYR A 119 1.59 -7.93 -21.80
C TYR A 119 2.41 -8.21 -20.54
N VAL A 120 2.05 -7.56 -19.43
CA VAL A 120 2.71 -7.73 -18.14
C VAL A 120 2.55 -9.17 -17.64
N ARG A 121 1.35 -9.75 -17.72
CA ARG A 121 1.11 -11.16 -17.37
C ARG A 121 2.05 -12.10 -18.12
N LYS A 122 2.18 -11.94 -19.44
CA LYS A 122 3.07 -12.75 -20.27
C LYS A 122 4.55 -12.60 -19.90
N LYS A 123 4.97 -11.39 -19.51
CA LYS A 123 6.34 -11.14 -19.06
C LYS A 123 6.62 -11.77 -17.70
N LEU A 124 5.71 -11.61 -16.75
CA LEU A 124 5.81 -12.22 -15.42
C LEU A 124 5.82 -13.75 -15.50
N MET A 125 4.99 -14.36 -16.36
CA MET A 125 5.02 -15.81 -16.62
C MET A 125 6.39 -16.32 -17.08
N HIS A 126 7.15 -15.50 -17.82
CA HIS A 126 8.50 -15.88 -18.25
C HIS A 126 9.54 -15.70 -17.15
N TYR A 127 9.37 -14.69 -16.30
CA TYR A 127 10.30 -14.36 -15.22
C TYR A 127 10.12 -15.29 -14.01
N TYR A 128 8.89 -15.70 -13.74
CA TYR A 128 8.46 -16.52 -12.60
C TYR A 128 7.96 -17.89 -13.09
N PRO A 129 8.85 -18.78 -13.59
CA PRO A 129 8.44 -20.05 -14.20
C PRO A 129 7.87 -21.07 -13.20
N ASN A 130 8.17 -20.92 -11.92
CA ASN A 130 7.69 -21.81 -10.86
C ASN A 130 6.29 -21.41 -10.35
N VAL A 131 5.81 -20.23 -10.76
CA VAL A 131 4.57 -19.63 -10.28
C VAL A 131 3.45 -19.99 -11.22
N THR A 132 2.36 -20.50 -10.67
CA THR A 132 1.20 -20.87 -11.47
C THR A 132 0.39 -19.62 -11.82
N ILE A 133 0.85 -18.86 -12.81
CA ILE A 133 0.08 -17.77 -13.41
C ILE A 133 -0.76 -18.35 -14.55
N LEU A 134 -2.07 -18.35 -14.38
CA LEU A 134 -2.99 -18.84 -15.40
C LEU A 134 -2.94 -17.95 -16.66
N PRO A 135 -2.81 -18.52 -17.87
CA PRO A 135 -2.72 -17.76 -19.12
C PRO A 135 -3.89 -16.81 -19.38
N ASP A 136 -5.07 -17.16 -18.88
CA ASP A 136 -6.32 -16.39 -19.00
C ASP A 136 -6.84 -15.86 -17.64
N GLY A 137 -6.06 -16.04 -16.57
CA GLY A 137 -6.44 -15.63 -15.22
C GLY A 137 -5.96 -14.23 -14.82
N PRO A 138 -6.35 -13.77 -13.63
CA PRO A 138 -5.80 -12.55 -13.04
C PRO A 138 -4.31 -12.71 -12.71
N ILE A 139 -3.58 -11.60 -12.65
CA ILE A 139 -2.22 -11.59 -12.13
C ILE A 139 -2.30 -11.61 -10.59
N PRO A 140 -1.53 -12.47 -9.89
CA PRO A 140 -1.40 -12.40 -8.44
C PRO A 140 -0.91 -11.02 -7.97
N ALA A 141 -1.52 -10.45 -6.93
CA ALA A 141 -1.27 -9.06 -6.54
C ALA A 141 0.16 -8.81 -6.00
N HIS A 142 0.74 -9.79 -5.30
CA HIS A 142 2.09 -9.69 -4.72
C HIS A 142 3.20 -9.53 -5.77
N LEU A 143 3.00 -10.07 -6.99
CA LEU A 143 4.00 -10.03 -8.08
C LEU A 143 4.14 -8.66 -8.77
N LEU A 144 3.37 -7.66 -8.37
CA LEU A 144 3.32 -6.36 -9.04
C LEU A 144 4.28 -5.33 -8.43
N GLY A 145 5.14 -5.75 -7.49
CA GLY A 145 6.17 -4.93 -6.87
C GLY A 145 5.63 -3.88 -5.88
N ASN A 146 4.32 -3.85 -5.67
CA ASN A 146 3.64 -2.96 -4.75
C ASN A 146 2.63 -3.76 -3.93
N MET A 147 2.65 -3.53 -2.61
CA MET A 147 1.80 -4.21 -1.63
C MET A 147 0.29 -4.16 -1.95
N TYR A 148 -0.17 -3.15 -2.68
CA TYR A 148 -1.58 -3.01 -3.09
C TYR A 148 -1.78 -3.14 -4.61
N ALA A 149 -0.74 -3.51 -5.36
CA ALA A 149 -0.75 -3.57 -6.81
C ALA A 149 -1.21 -2.25 -7.51
N GLN A 150 -1.12 -1.11 -6.81
CA GLN A 150 -1.61 0.18 -7.30
C GLN A 150 -0.69 0.79 -8.37
N SER A 151 0.60 0.50 -8.26
CA SER A 151 1.65 0.97 -9.16
C SER A 151 2.53 -0.19 -9.56
N TRP A 152 2.91 -0.25 -10.85
CA TRP A 152 3.73 -1.33 -11.42
C TRP A 152 5.10 -0.79 -11.87
N VAL A 153 5.55 0.31 -11.27
CA VAL A 153 6.83 0.95 -11.62
C VAL A 153 8.01 0.07 -11.21
N ASP A 154 7.90 -0.63 -10.09
CA ASP A 154 8.99 -1.42 -9.52
C ASP A 154 9.29 -2.69 -10.33
N ILE A 155 8.29 -3.21 -11.07
CA ILE A 155 8.47 -4.34 -12.00
C ILE A 155 8.99 -3.93 -13.39
N TYR A 156 9.22 -2.64 -13.63
CA TYR A 156 9.72 -2.14 -14.92
C TYR A 156 10.97 -2.88 -15.46
N PRO A 157 11.98 -3.23 -14.63
CA PRO A 157 13.14 -3.99 -15.10
C PRO A 157 12.78 -5.35 -15.72
N MET A 158 11.69 -5.97 -15.27
CA MET A 158 11.24 -7.29 -15.73
C MET A 158 10.40 -7.21 -17.01
N VAL A 159 9.60 -6.15 -17.14
CA VAL A 159 8.65 -5.99 -18.25
C VAL A 159 9.18 -5.11 -19.39
N VAL A 160 10.45 -4.70 -19.35
CA VAL A 160 11.03 -3.82 -20.37
C VAL A 160 10.91 -4.43 -21.79
N PRO A 161 10.35 -3.71 -22.78
CA PRO A 161 10.24 -4.22 -24.14
C PRO A 161 11.59 -4.35 -24.86
N TYR A 162 12.49 -3.39 -24.65
CA TYR A 162 13.77 -3.29 -25.33
C TYR A 162 14.93 -3.14 -24.32
N PRO A 163 15.41 -4.21 -23.69
CA PRO A 163 16.38 -4.15 -22.60
C PRO A 163 17.73 -3.53 -23.01
N LYS A 164 18.09 -3.59 -24.30
CA LYS A 164 19.32 -3.02 -24.84
C LYS A 164 19.29 -1.50 -24.98
N HIS A 165 18.12 -0.89 -24.88
CA HIS A 165 17.93 0.55 -24.93
C HIS A 165 17.39 1.02 -23.58
N LYS A 166 18.29 1.48 -22.69
CA LYS A 166 17.87 2.11 -21.44
C LYS A 166 17.14 3.42 -21.77
N ALA A 167 15.81 3.38 -21.76
CA ALA A 167 14.97 4.54 -22.04
C ALA A 167 14.96 5.54 -20.87
N ILE A 168 15.24 5.07 -19.65
CA ILE A 168 15.23 5.87 -18.42
C ILE A 168 16.64 5.82 -17.79
N PRO A 169 17.35 6.95 -17.66
CA PRO A 169 18.61 7.00 -16.93
C PRO A 169 18.35 6.88 -15.42
N ASP A 170 18.96 5.89 -14.78
CA ASP A 170 19.01 5.82 -13.31
C ASP A 170 20.02 6.86 -12.80
N ILE A 171 19.53 7.78 -11.97
CA ILE A 171 20.32 8.90 -11.41
C ILE A 171 20.80 8.61 -9.98
N THR A 172 20.44 7.48 -9.40
CA THR A 172 20.68 7.16 -7.98
C THR A 172 22.18 7.20 -7.65
N ASP A 173 23.00 6.57 -8.48
CA ASP A 173 24.46 6.54 -8.27
C ASP A 173 25.10 7.92 -8.41
N ALA A 174 24.56 8.76 -9.30
CA ALA A 174 25.02 10.13 -9.49
C ALA A 174 24.68 11.02 -8.28
N MET A 175 23.59 10.73 -7.58
CA MET A 175 23.22 11.42 -6.34
C MET A 175 24.09 10.98 -5.16
N ILE A 176 24.36 9.67 -5.02
CA ILE A 176 25.20 9.13 -3.93
C ILE A 176 26.63 9.66 -4.03
N LYS A 177 27.18 9.76 -5.24
CA LYS A 177 28.56 10.23 -5.47
C LYS A 177 28.79 11.73 -5.17
N LYS A 178 27.72 12.52 -5.00
CA LYS A 178 27.79 13.96 -4.70
C LYS A 178 27.65 14.30 -3.21
N VAL A 179 27.48 13.29 -2.35
CA VAL A 179 27.50 13.41 -0.89
C VAL A 179 28.88 13.04 -0.38
#